data_AF-A0A8C3S2F6-F1
#
_entry.id   AF-A0A8C3S2F6-F1
#
_cell.length_a   1.000
_cell.length_b   1.000
_cell.length_c   1.000
_cell.angle_alpha   90.00
_cell.angle_beta   90.00
_cell.angle_gamma   90.00
#
_symmetry.space_group_name_H-M   'P 1'
#
loop_
_entity.id
_entity.type
_entity.pdbx_description
1 polymer ?
#
loop_
_entity_poly.entity_id
_entity_poly.type
_entity_poly.pdbx_seq_one_letter_code
_entity_poly.pdbx_strand_id
1 'polypeptide(L)'
;MNLLHHPRLVQCLAAFQSRAELVMVMDYVAGGELFERMVDDDFELTEPTSIQYVRQILEGMQYVHRQSIVHLDLKPENIVCVSTSSHWVKIIDFGLARRLGEQEGPVKVMHGTPEFVAPEVIAFEPVGFATDMWSIGVICYILLSGDSPFQGNSDMETLRNVTAAQWEFDEETFSEISQEAKDFIGQLLQKDSRCRLPSDQALAHPWLQKTESDRKVLSKERMRRFLARQKWQKTGNAVLALRRMSRLAHKLDDPVTTPSAWEKGGNGPGNGPACQNVLTPPPPPNPPPPPTHTRFPHPEVTWLRNDVPVQECSQLRIDCKENGSCSLTLAGLSVEDTGHYVCRATSAEGEAECSARLTVLRGSDMQTPNAEEGPGTDRP
;
A
#
# COMPACT_ATOMS: atom_id res chain seq x y z
N MET A 1 -4.16 19.34 -1.73
CA MET A 1 -4.32 19.43 -0.26
C MET A 1 -4.59 20.87 0.22
N ASN A 2 -3.84 21.89 -0.21
CA ASN A 2 -4.06 23.29 0.24
C ASN A 2 -5.44 23.91 -0.10
N LEU A 3 -6.24 23.29 -0.98
CA LEU A 3 -7.62 23.71 -1.27
C LEU A 3 -8.65 23.00 -0.39
N LEU A 4 -8.23 22.00 0.39
CA LEU A 4 -9.10 21.08 1.10
C LEU A 4 -8.94 21.21 2.61
N HIS A 5 -9.64 22.18 3.20
CA HIS A 5 -9.65 22.43 4.64
C HIS A 5 -10.94 21.90 5.28
N HIS A 6 -10.87 20.74 5.90
CA HIS A 6 -12.02 20.12 6.54
C HIS A 6 -11.59 19.19 7.69
N PRO A 7 -12.32 19.13 8.81
CA PRO A 7 -11.93 18.33 9.99
C PRO A 7 -11.80 16.82 9.71
N ARG A 8 -12.48 16.31 8.68
CA ARG A 8 -12.41 14.89 8.24
C ARG A 8 -11.27 14.59 7.28
N LEU A 9 -10.45 15.57 6.93
CA LEU A 9 -9.34 15.39 6.00
C LEU A 9 -8.03 15.73 6.72
N VAL A 10 -6.97 14.99 6.42
CA VAL A 10 -5.61 15.37 6.84
C VAL A 10 -5.23 16.70 6.19
N GLN A 11 -4.56 17.56 6.94
CA GLN A 11 -4.06 18.83 6.42
C GLN A 11 -2.57 18.73 6.10
N CYS A 12 -2.17 19.34 4.98
CA CYS A 12 -0.77 19.63 4.70
C CYS A 12 -0.48 21.03 5.23
N LEU A 13 0.30 21.11 6.31
CA LEU A 13 0.62 22.33 7.04
C LEU A 13 1.73 23.12 6.36
N ALA A 14 2.70 22.42 5.78
CA ALA A 14 3.79 23.01 5.01
C ALA A 14 4.37 22.00 4.01
N ALA A 15 5.00 22.49 2.95
CA ALA A 15 5.79 21.68 2.04
C ALA A 15 7.11 22.38 1.72
N PHE A 16 8.20 21.63 1.74
CA PHE A 16 9.55 22.09 1.44
C PHE A 16 10.11 21.24 0.32
N GLN A 17 10.71 21.87 -0.68
CA GLN A 17 11.30 21.18 -1.82
C GLN A 17 12.78 21.50 -1.89
N SER A 18 13.62 20.45 -1.94
CA SER A 18 15.03 20.53 -2.26
C SER A 18 15.28 19.97 -3.67
N ARG A 19 16.54 19.94 -4.12
CA ARG A 19 16.89 19.36 -5.43
C ARG A 19 16.68 17.84 -5.49
N ALA A 20 16.72 17.17 -4.34
CA ALA A 20 16.68 15.70 -4.26
C ALA A 20 15.42 15.17 -3.55
N GLU A 21 14.66 16.02 -2.83
CA GLU A 21 13.54 15.56 -2.03
C GLU A 21 12.39 16.58 -1.94
N LEU A 22 11.21 16.06 -1.65
CA LEU A 22 10.02 16.83 -1.28
C LEU A 22 9.60 16.39 0.13
N VAL A 23 9.59 17.33 1.06
CA VAL A 23 9.17 17.13 2.46
C VAL A 23 7.81 17.76 2.66
N MET A 24 6.81 16.97 3.08
CA MET A 24 5.49 17.46 3.45
C MET A 24 5.30 17.36 4.96
N VAL A 25 4.92 18.46 5.59
CA VAL A 25 4.55 18.53 7.01
C VAL A 25 3.04 18.40 7.09
N MET A 26 2.58 17.29 7.65
CA MET A 26 1.17 16.92 7.71
C MET A 26 0.62 17.01 9.14
N ASP A 27 -0.71 17.08 9.28
CA ASP A 27 -1.38 16.80 10.56
C ASP A 27 -0.86 15.47 11.14
N TYR A 28 -0.53 15.47 12.43
CA TYR A 28 -0.23 14.25 13.14
C TYR A 28 -1.52 13.55 13.56
N VAL A 29 -1.72 12.32 13.10
CA VAL A 29 -2.90 11.49 13.37
C VAL A 29 -2.42 10.22 14.09
N ALA A 30 -2.77 10.07 15.36
CA ALA A 30 -2.11 9.11 16.26
C ALA A 30 -2.90 7.81 16.49
N GLY A 31 -4.14 7.71 16.00
CA GLY A 31 -5.06 6.63 16.35
C GLY A 31 -4.95 5.36 15.51
N GLY A 32 -4.08 5.33 14.49
CA GLY A 32 -3.91 4.17 13.60
C GLY A 32 -5.05 3.97 12.60
N GLU A 33 -4.92 2.96 11.74
CA GLU A 33 -5.93 2.64 10.72
C GLU A 33 -7.25 2.23 11.38
N LEU A 34 -8.38 2.73 10.83
CA LEU A 34 -9.71 2.50 11.41
C LEU A 34 -10.02 1.02 11.62
N PHE A 35 -9.74 0.20 10.61
CA PHE A 35 -10.07 -1.22 10.66
C PHE A 35 -9.21 -1.99 11.66
N GLU A 36 -7.95 -1.59 11.85
CA GLU A 36 -7.11 -2.17 12.91
C GLU A 36 -7.68 -1.87 14.30
N ARG A 37 -8.13 -0.63 14.53
CA ARG A 37 -8.77 -0.25 15.79
C ARG A 37 -10.04 -1.05 16.08
N MET A 38 -10.82 -1.39 15.04
CA MET A 38 -12.09 -2.11 15.19
C MET A 38 -11.93 -3.55 15.68
N VAL A 39 -10.80 -4.17 15.39
CA VAL A 39 -10.53 -5.55 15.76
C VAL A 39 -9.90 -5.71 17.15
N ASP A 40 -9.55 -4.61 17.81
CA ASP A 40 -9.05 -4.62 19.19
C ASP A 40 -10.11 -5.19 20.14
N ASP A 41 -9.68 -5.92 21.17
CA ASP A 41 -10.59 -6.59 22.10
C ASP A 41 -11.44 -5.60 22.92
N ASP A 42 -10.93 -4.40 23.17
CA ASP A 42 -11.60 -3.33 23.90
C ASP A 42 -12.63 -2.54 23.06
N PHE A 43 -12.68 -2.77 21.75
CA PHE A 43 -13.58 -2.04 20.85
C PHE A 43 -14.97 -2.69 20.77
N GLU A 44 -16.07 -1.96 20.85
CA GLU A 44 -17.39 -2.53 20.57
C GLU A 44 -17.83 -2.16 19.15
N LEU A 45 -17.61 -3.08 18.20
CA LEU A 45 -18.11 -2.93 16.84
C LEU A 45 -19.61 -3.20 16.82
N THR A 46 -20.39 -2.19 16.47
CA THR A 46 -21.84 -2.24 16.38
C THR A 46 -22.29 -1.50 15.13
N GLU A 47 -23.53 -1.71 14.70
CA GLU A 47 -24.09 -0.92 13.59
C GLU A 47 -24.11 0.61 13.91
N PRO A 48 -24.51 1.08 15.11
CA PRO A 48 -24.36 2.49 15.49
C PRO A 48 -22.94 3.05 15.35
N THR A 49 -21.90 2.32 15.77
CA THR A 49 -20.51 2.79 15.64
C THR A 49 -20.09 2.83 14.16
N SER A 50 -20.52 1.85 13.36
CA SER A 50 -20.30 1.83 11.91
C SER A 50 -20.97 3.03 11.21
N ILE A 51 -22.20 3.37 11.58
CA ILE A 51 -22.91 4.58 11.10
C ILE A 51 -22.09 5.85 11.40
N GLN A 52 -21.50 5.97 12.60
CA GLN A 52 -20.68 7.12 12.96
C GLN A 52 -19.45 7.27 12.05
N TYR A 53 -18.79 6.17 11.71
CA TYR A 53 -17.63 6.20 10.82
C TYR A 53 -18.01 6.50 9.37
N VAL A 54 -19.02 5.82 8.83
CA VAL A 54 -19.48 6.04 7.46
C VAL A 54 -19.97 7.49 7.26
N ARG A 55 -20.70 8.04 8.24
CA ARG A 55 -21.11 9.45 8.22
C ARG A 55 -19.93 10.40 8.11
N GLN A 56 -18.88 10.18 8.90
CA GLN A 56 -17.67 11.02 8.88
C GLN A 56 -16.89 10.93 7.57
N ILE A 57 -16.79 9.73 6.99
CA ILE A 57 -16.18 9.50 5.68
C ILE A 57 -16.97 10.28 4.60
N LEU A 58 -18.29 10.16 4.62
CA LEU A 58 -19.17 10.88 3.70
C LEU A 58 -19.13 12.39 3.89
N GLU A 59 -19.09 12.92 5.11
CA GLU A 59 -18.92 14.35 5.37
C GLU A 59 -17.62 14.87 4.72
N GLY A 60 -16.53 14.13 4.88
CA GLY A 60 -15.25 14.44 4.23
C GLY A 60 -15.36 14.42 2.70
N MET A 61 -15.97 13.38 2.15
CA MET A 61 -16.09 13.21 0.70
C MET A 61 -17.09 14.16 0.05
N GLN A 62 -18.19 14.49 0.71
CA GLN A 62 -19.13 15.52 0.27
C GLN A 62 -18.40 16.87 0.15
N TYR A 63 -17.57 17.24 1.13
CA TYR A 63 -16.77 18.45 1.05
C TYR A 63 -15.81 18.42 -0.16
N VAL A 64 -15.11 17.31 -0.38
CA VAL A 64 -14.19 17.12 -1.53
C VAL A 64 -14.95 17.24 -2.87
N HIS A 65 -16.09 16.56 -2.99
CA HIS A 65 -16.95 16.59 -4.18
C HIS A 65 -17.48 18.00 -4.49
N ARG A 66 -17.84 18.79 -3.46
CA ARG A 66 -18.26 20.19 -3.62
C ARG A 66 -17.16 21.10 -4.15
N GLN A 67 -15.88 20.74 -3.95
CA GLN A 67 -14.74 21.43 -4.58
C GLN A 67 -14.47 20.95 -6.01
N SER A 68 -15.37 20.14 -6.57
CA SER A 68 -15.23 19.49 -7.88
C SER A 68 -14.02 18.56 -7.96
N ILE A 69 -13.65 17.93 -6.84
CA ILE A 69 -12.52 16.98 -6.77
C ILE A 69 -13.05 15.55 -6.60
N VAL A 70 -12.41 14.60 -7.26
CA VAL A 70 -12.58 13.15 -7.06
C VAL A 70 -11.34 12.58 -6.35
N HIS A 71 -11.53 11.64 -5.45
CA HIS A 71 -10.44 11.06 -4.64
C HIS A 71 -9.72 9.92 -5.35
N LEU A 72 -10.46 8.99 -5.95
CA LEU A 72 -9.99 7.85 -6.78
C LEU A 72 -9.19 6.76 -6.06
N ASP A 73 -8.72 6.98 -4.83
CA ASP A 73 -8.04 5.95 -4.01
C ASP A 73 -8.67 5.75 -2.61
N LEU A 74 -10.01 5.75 -2.49
CA LEU A 74 -10.63 5.46 -1.19
C LEU A 74 -10.52 3.98 -0.85
N LYS A 75 -9.89 3.67 0.28
CA LYS A 75 -9.68 2.31 0.79
C LYS A 75 -9.53 2.34 2.32
N PRO A 76 -9.71 1.20 3.01
CA PRO A 76 -9.53 1.08 4.46
C PRO A 76 -8.27 1.74 5.02
N GLU A 77 -7.14 1.54 4.34
CA GLU A 77 -5.81 2.04 4.72
C GLU A 77 -5.74 3.58 4.78
N ASN A 78 -6.59 4.26 4.00
CA ASN A 78 -6.61 5.71 3.87
C ASN A 78 -7.55 6.37 4.90
N ILE A 79 -8.18 5.59 5.79
CA ILE A 79 -9.07 6.06 6.86
C ILE A 79 -8.42 5.79 8.22
N VAL A 80 -8.06 6.86 8.94
CA VAL A 80 -7.27 6.77 10.18
C VAL A 80 -8.01 7.44 11.33
N CYS A 81 -8.00 6.80 12.49
CA CYS A 81 -8.52 7.35 13.74
C CYS A 81 -7.64 8.50 14.23
N VAL A 82 -8.25 9.61 14.66
CA VAL A 82 -7.52 10.77 15.20
C VAL A 82 -6.77 10.40 16.48
N SER A 83 -7.40 9.61 17.35
CA SER A 83 -6.80 9.02 18.54
C SER A 83 -7.38 7.63 18.79
N THR A 84 -6.68 6.80 19.56
CA THR A 84 -7.14 5.44 19.94
C THR A 84 -8.39 5.45 20.84
N SER A 85 -8.67 6.57 21.50
CA SER A 85 -9.77 6.75 22.45
C SER A 85 -10.98 7.49 21.89
N SER A 86 -10.92 8.00 20.66
CA SER A 86 -12.01 8.75 20.04
C SER A 86 -12.57 8.00 18.84
N HIS A 87 -13.80 8.34 18.47
CA HIS A 87 -14.46 7.82 17.27
C HIS A 87 -14.22 8.73 16.05
N TRP A 88 -13.30 9.69 16.15
CA TRP A 88 -13.05 10.64 15.09
C TRP A 88 -12.09 10.05 14.05
N VAL A 89 -12.44 10.13 12.78
CA VAL A 89 -11.61 9.65 11.66
C VAL A 89 -11.25 10.77 10.69
N LYS A 90 -10.11 10.60 10.02
CA LYS A 90 -9.63 11.43 8.92
C LYS A 90 -9.28 10.58 7.71
N ILE A 91 -9.54 11.13 6.52
CA ILE A 91 -9.00 10.63 5.25
C ILE A 91 -7.59 11.20 5.08
N ILE A 92 -6.60 10.34 4.82
CA ILE A 92 -5.18 10.72 4.94
C ILE A 92 -4.39 10.77 3.63
N ASP A 93 -4.88 10.23 2.52
CA ASP A 93 -4.10 10.15 1.28
C ASP A 93 -4.90 10.65 0.09
N PHE A 94 -4.43 11.74 -0.53
CA PHE A 94 -5.03 12.35 -1.72
C PHE A 94 -4.12 12.25 -2.95
N GLY A 95 -3.17 11.29 -2.96
CA GLY A 95 -2.14 11.17 -3.99
C GLY A 95 -2.68 10.97 -5.41
N LEU A 96 -3.88 10.39 -5.56
CA LEU A 96 -4.56 10.20 -6.84
C LEU A 96 -5.69 11.20 -7.10
N ALA A 97 -5.96 12.12 -6.17
CA ALA A 97 -7.09 13.03 -6.27
C ALA A 97 -6.93 14.00 -7.45
N ARG A 98 -8.04 14.28 -8.14
CA ARG A 98 -8.06 15.16 -9.33
C ARG A 98 -9.27 16.07 -9.31
N ARG A 99 -9.10 17.30 -9.81
CA ARG A 99 -10.23 18.19 -10.07
C ARG A 99 -10.87 17.86 -11.41
N LEU A 100 -12.19 17.70 -11.43
CA LEU A 100 -12.95 17.52 -12.66
C LEU A 100 -13.07 18.87 -13.37
N GLY A 101 -12.96 18.86 -14.70
CA GLY A 101 -13.15 20.05 -15.56
C GLY A 101 -11.90 20.92 -15.76
N GLU A 102 -10.76 20.63 -15.14
CA GLU A 102 -9.50 21.35 -15.39
C GLU A 102 -8.70 20.84 -16.60
N GLN A 103 -8.92 19.59 -17.00
CA GLN A 103 -8.22 18.96 -18.13
C GLN A 103 -9.13 18.90 -19.36
N GLU A 104 -8.55 18.97 -20.56
CA GLU A 104 -9.31 18.72 -21.79
C GLU A 104 -9.68 17.23 -21.90
N GLY A 105 -10.97 16.93 -21.73
CA GLY A 105 -11.52 15.59 -21.89
C GLY A 105 -11.78 14.82 -20.59
N PRO A 106 -12.38 13.62 -20.69
CA PRO A 106 -12.74 12.82 -19.53
C PRO A 106 -11.51 12.27 -18.80
N VAL A 107 -11.55 12.29 -17.47
CA VAL A 107 -10.52 11.65 -16.64
C VAL A 107 -10.68 10.13 -16.75
N LYS A 108 -9.60 9.44 -17.12
CA LYS A 108 -9.51 7.97 -17.15
C LYS A 108 -8.25 7.55 -16.40
N VAL A 109 -8.39 6.57 -15.51
CA VAL A 109 -7.30 6.06 -14.67
C VAL A 109 -7.40 4.54 -14.57
N MET A 110 -6.28 3.87 -14.33
CA MET A 110 -6.22 2.44 -14.03
C MET A 110 -5.20 2.22 -12.90
N HIS A 111 -5.59 2.61 -11.70
CA HIS A 111 -4.79 2.52 -10.48
C HIS A 111 -5.68 1.98 -9.34
N GLY A 112 -5.06 1.44 -8.29
CA GLY A 112 -5.74 0.95 -7.08
C GLY A 112 -5.65 -0.56 -6.89
N THR A 113 -6.08 -1.02 -5.72
CA THR A 113 -6.18 -2.46 -5.39
C THR A 113 -7.49 -3.01 -5.96
N PRO A 114 -7.48 -4.12 -6.73
CA PRO A 114 -8.64 -4.61 -7.49
C PRO A 114 -9.97 -4.68 -6.74
N GLU A 115 -9.94 -4.99 -5.44
CA GLU A 115 -11.14 -5.16 -4.61
C GLU A 115 -11.89 -3.85 -4.28
N PHE A 116 -11.25 -2.68 -4.37
CA PHE A 116 -11.86 -1.37 -4.06
C PHE A 116 -12.14 -0.50 -5.29
N VAL A 117 -11.64 -0.94 -6.44
CA VAL A 117 -11.72 -0.20 -7.71
C VAL A 117 -13.13 -0.32 -8.28
N ALA A 118 -13.68 0.76 -8.81
CA ALA A 118 -15.01 0.75 -9.42
C ALA A 118 -15.01 0.09 -10.82
N PRO A 119 -16.13 -0.46 -11.29
CA PRO A 119 -16.22 -1.13 -12.59
C PRO A 119 -15.76 -0.26 -13.77
N GLU A 120 -16.11 1.03 -13.76
CA GLU A 120 -15.74 1.99 -14.80
C GLU A 120 -14.23 2.24 -14.87
N VAL A 121 -13.51 2.12 -13.75
CA VAL A 121 -12.05 2.27 -13.71
C VAL A 121 -11.37 1.08 -14.39
N ILE A 122 -11.86 -0.14 -14.13
CA ILE A 122 -11.37 -1.37 -14.78
C ILE A 122 -11.68 -1.32 -16.29
N ALA A 123 -12.87 -0.84 -16.65
CA ALA A 123 -13.31 -0.68 -18.03
C ALA A 123 -12.63 0.48 -18.78
N PHE A 124 -11.78 1.27 -18.10
CA PHE A 124 -11.14 2.46 -18.65
C PHE A 124 -12.15 3.49 -19.21
N GLU A 125 -13.28 3.60 -18.52
CA GLU A 125 -14.36 4.54 -18.76
C GLU A 125 -14.13 5.84 -17.97
N PRO A 126 -14.85 6.94 -18.30
CA PRO A 126 -14.75 8.20 -17.56
C PRO A 126 -15.10 8.02 -16.07
N VAL A 127 -14.22 8.48 -15.19
CA VAL A 127 -14.45 8.49 -13.74
C VAL A 127 -15.12 9.79 -13.29
N GLY A 128 -15.79 9.75 -12.14
CA GLY A 128 -16.46 10.91 -11.56
C GLY A 128 -16.72 10.75 -10.06
N PHE A 129 -17.54 11.64 -9.48
CA PHE A 129 -17.85 11.59 -8.04
C PHE A 129 -18.47 10.26 -7.61
N ALA A 130 -19.27 9.64 -8.49
CA ALA A 130 -19.88 8.34 -8.26
C ALA A 130 -18.86 7.19 -8.16
N THR A 131 -17.64 7.37 -8.68
CA THR A 131 -16.53 6.40 -8.54
C THR A 131 -16.11 6.30 -7.08
N ASP A 132 -16.00 7.43 -6.36
CA ASP A 132 -15.70 7.41 -4.92
C ASP A 132 -16.85 6.80 -4.11
N MET A 133 -18.10 7.00 -4.54
CA MET A 133 -19.28 6.44 -3.87
C MET A 133 -19.30 4.90 -3.89
N TRP A 134 -18.76 4.28 -4.95
CA TRP A 134 -18.54 2.83 -5.00
C TRP A 134 -17.58 2.38 -3.89
N SER A 135 -16.43 3.04 -3.78
CA SER A 135 -15.43 2.71 -2.75
C SER A 135 -15.98 2.88 -1.33
N ILE A 136 -16.83 3.90 -1.09
CA ILE A 136 -17.55 4.06 0.18
C ILE A 136 -18.51 2.89 0.43
N GLY A 137 -19.22 2.40 -0.59
CA GLY A 137 -20.06 1.20 -0.51
C GLY A 137 -19.26 -0.04 -0.11
N VAL A 138 -18.08 -0.24 -0.72
CA VAL A 138 -17.16 -1.34 -0.38
C VAL A 138 -16.68 -1.23 1.06
N ILE A 139 -16.22 -0.04 1.47
CA ILE A 139 -15.80 0.24 2.85
C ILE A 139 -16.95 -0.06 3.82
N CYS A 140 -18.17 0.40 3.53
CA CYS A 140 -19.35 0.16 4.38
C CYS A 140 -19.69 -1.33 4.50
N TYR A 141 -19.59 -2.09 3.40
CA TYR A 141 -19.80 -3.54 3.41
C TYR A 141 -18.79 -4.22 4.35
N ILE A 142 -17.50 -3.89 4.22
CA ILE A 142 -16.44 -4.49 5.06
C ILE A 142 -16.61 -4.06 6.52
N LEU A 143 -16.99 -2.81 6.79
CA LEU A 143 -17.22 -2.33 8.15
C LEU A 143 -18.27 -3.14 8.90
N LEU A 144 -19.34 -3.56 8.21
CA LEU A 144 -20.44 -4.29 8.84
C LEU A 144 -20.22 -5.80 8.87
N SER A 145 -19.52 -6.36 7.87
CA SER A 145 -19.39 -7.82 7.71
C SER A 145 -18.00 -8.37 8.08
N GLY A 146 -16.96 -7.55 7.95
CA GLY A 146 -15.58 -7.97 7.99
C GLY A 146 -15.09 -8.70 6.72
N ASP A 147 -15.94 -8.84 5.69
CA ASP A 147 -15.62 -9.50 4.43
C ASP A 147 -15.62 -8.50 3.27
N SER A 148 -14.89 -8.79 2.19
CA SER A 148 -14.85 -7.96 0.98
C SER A 148 -15.91 -8.43 -0.03
N PRO A 149 -16.76 -7.54 -0.57
CA PRO A 149 -17.93 -7.92 -1.38
C PRO A 149 -17.58 -8.54 -2.74
N PHE A 150 -16.38 -8.26 -3.26
CA PHE A 150 -15.96 -8.70 -4.59
C PHE A 150 -14.78 -9.68 -4.58
N GLN A 151 -14.20 -9.95 -3.41
CA GLN A 151 -12.99 -10.77 -3.28
C GLN A 151 -13.25 -12.20 -3.77
N GLY A 152 -12.53 -12.59 -4.82
CA GLY A 152 -12.44 -13.98 -5.28
C GLY A 152 -11.20 -14.69 -4.74
N ASN A 153 -11.02 -15.94 -5.18
CA ASN A 153 -9.85 -16.77 -4.85
C ASN A 153 -8.59 -16.38 -5.64
N SER A 154 -8.72 -15.47 -6.62
CA SER A 154 -7.62 -14.89 -7.38
C SER A 154 -7.93 -13.45 -7.78
N ASP A 155 -6.91 -12.65 -8.07
CA ASP A 155 -7.08 -11.28 -8.55
C ASP A 155 -7.94 -11.21 -9.82
N MET A 156 -7.83 -12.20 -10.70
CA MET A 156 -8.64 -12.30 -11.91
C MET A 156 -10.12 -12.54 -11.60
N GLU A 157 -10.41 -13.38 -10.60
CA GLU A 157 -11.77 -13.61 -10.13
C GLU A 157 -12.34 -12.36 -9.46
N THR A 158 -11.55 -11.68 -8.62
CA THR A 158 -11.93 -10.40 -8.00
C THR A 158 -12.25 -9.35 -9.07
N LEU A 159 -11.38 -9.17 -10.06
CA LEU A 159 -11.62 -8.25 -11.17
C LEU A 159 -12.88 -8.62 -11.97
N ARG A 160 -13.13 -9.91 -12.19
CA ARG A 160 -14.35 -10.39 -12.86
C ARG A 160 -15.59 -10.02 -12.04
N ASN A 161 -15.58 -10.25 -10.73
CA ASN A 161 -16.68 -9.92 -9.83
C ASN A 161 -16.97 -8.42 -9.84
N VAL A 162 -15.93 -7.58 -9.72
CA VAL A 162 -16.07 -6.12 -9.82
C VAL A 162 -16.64 -5.71 -11.18
N THR A 163 -16.07 -6.20 -12.28
CA THR A 163 -16.51 -5.85 -13.65
C THR A 163 -17.96 -6.25 -13.90
N ALA A 164 -18.38 -7.39 -13.36
CA ALA A 164 -19.76 -7.86 -13.42
C ALA A 164 -20.69 -7.14 -12.43
N ALA A 165 -20.14 -6.42 -11.44
CA ALA A 165 -20.84 -6.00 -10.23
C ALA A 165 -21.55 -7.17 -9.55
N GLN A 166 -20.88 -8.32 -9.48
CA GLN A 166 -21.37 -9.54 -8.88
C GLN A 166 -20.94 -9.58 -7.41
N TRP A 167 -21.92 -9.40 -6.52
CA TRP A 167 -21.79 -9.43 -5.07
C TRP A 167 -23.15 -9.79 -4.46
N GLU A 168 -23.15 -10.25 -3.21
CA GLU A 168 -24.36 -10.61 -2.48
C GLU A 168 -24.20 -10.36 -0.98
N PHE A 169 -25.31 -10.35 -0.25
CA PHE A 169 -25.29 -10.35 1.20
C PHE A 169 -25.28 -11.80 1.70
N ASP A 170 -24.13 -12.26 2.19
CA ASP A 170 -24.01 -13.57 2.84
C ASP A 170 -25.03 -13.70 3.98
N GLU A 171 -25.91 -14.70 3.91
CA GLU A 171 -27.03 -14.85 4.87
C GLU A 171 -26.54 -15.01 6.30
N GLU A 172 -25.42 -15.71 6.51
CA GLU A 172 -24.85 -15.91 7.84
C GLU A 172 -24.40 -14.56 8.43
N THR A 173 -23.60 -13.80 7.69
CA THR A 173 -23.02 -12.53 8.15
C THR A 173 -24.01 -11.40 8.25
N PHE A 174 -24.92 -11.31 7.28
CA PHE A 174 -25.90 -10.24 7.18
C PHE A 174 -27.24 -10.60 7.82
N SER A 175 -27.39 -11.76 8.46
CA SER A 175 -28.61 -12.11 9.21
C SER A 175 -28.96 -11.08 10.28
N GLU A 176 -27.94 -10.48 10.91
CA GLU A 176 -28.10 -9.57 12.05
C GLU A 176 -27.96 -8.09 11.69
N ILE A 177 -27.66 -7.78 10.42
CA ILE A 177 -27.48 -6.42 9.91
C ILE A 177 -28.83 -5.86 9.43
N SER A 178 -29.13 -4.60 9.76
CA SER A 178 -30.43 -4.01 9.43
C SER A 178 -30.70 -3.92 7.93
N GLN A 179 -31.97 -4.00 7.54
CA GLN A 179 -32.37 -3.90 6.14
C GLN A 179 -32.02 -2.53 5.55
N GLU A 180 -32.03 -1.47 6.35
CA GLU A 180 -31.63 -0.13 5.90
C GLU A 180 -30.14 -0.05 5.61
N ALA A 181 -29.29 -0.79 6.35
CA ALA A 181 -27.86 -0.88 6.05
C ALA A 181 -27.61 -1.60 4.71
N LYS A 182 -28.34 -2.70 4.48
CA LYS A 182 -28.30 -3.44 3.22
C LYS A 182 -28.78 -2.58 2.05
N ASP A 183 -29.87 -1.84 2.24
CA ASP A 183 -30.39 -0.91 1.25
C ASP A 183 -29.37 0.20 0.93
N PHE A 184 -28.76 0.80 1.95
CA PHE A 184 -27.71 1.81 1.78
C PHE A 184 -26.53 1.29 0.94
N ILE A 185 -25.99 0.11 1.28
CA ILE A 185 -24.90 -0.52 0.52
C ILE A 185 -25.35 -0.81 -0.92
N GLY A 186 -26.55 -1.36 -1.08
CA GLY A 186 -27.13 -1.67 -2.39
C GLY A 186 -27.24 -0.45 -3.29
N GLN A 187 -27.62 0.70 -2.75
CA GLN A 187 -27.72 1.96 -3.50
C GLN A 187 -26.35 2.58 -3.85
N LEU A 188 -25.25 2.14 -3.22
CA LEU A 188 -23.88 2.57 -3.55
C LEU A 188 -23.17 1.61 -4.51
N LEU A 189 -23.39 0.29 -4.35
CA LEU A 189 -22.75 -0.77 -5.16
C LEU A 189 -23.54 -1.08 -6.44
N GLN A 190 -23.86 -0.04 -7.20
CA GLN A 190 -24.51 -0.15 -8.50
C GLN A 190 -23.50 -0.20 -9.64
N LYS A 191 -23.71 -1.09 -10.61
CA LYS A 191 -22.84 -1.22 -11.78
C LYS A 191 -22.79 0.08 -12.58
N ASP A 192 -23.96 0.61 -12.92
CA ASP A 192 -24.09 1.91 -13.57
C ASP A 192 -23.81 3.01 -12.55
N SER A 193 -22.74 3.77 -12.75
CA SER A 193 -22.31 4.83 -11.84
C SER A 193 -23.36 5.92 -11.66
N ARG A 194 -24.25 6.13 -12.64
CA ARG A 194 -25.33 7.13 -12.59
C ARG A 194 -26.46 6.74 -11.65
N CYS A 195 -26.58 5.45 -11.33
CA CYS A 195 -27.59 4.92 -10.41
C CYS A 195 -27.11 4.94 -8.96
N ARG A 196 -25.83 5.29 -8.70
CA ARG A 196 -25.29 5.35 -7.34
C ARG A 196 -25.79 6.59 -6.61
N LEU A 197 -26.10 6.46 -5.32
CA LEU A 197 -26.40 7.62 -4.48
C LEU A 197 -25.24 8.63 -4.49
N PRO A 198 -25.49 9.92 -4.78
CA PRO A 198 -24.50 10.97 -4.58
C PRO A 198 -24.31 11.25 -3.08
N SER A 199 -23.16 11.82 -2.71
CA SER A 199 -22.78 12.04 -1.30
C SER A 199 -23.80 12.83 -0.48
N ASP A 200 -24.46 13.85 -1.06
CA ASP A 200 -25.54 14.60 -0.39
C ASP A 200 -26.74 13.71 -0.03
N GLN A 201 -27.17 12.84 -0.94
CA GLN A 201 -28.30 11.94 -0.73
C GLN A 201 -27.91 10.76 0.17
N ALA A 202 -26.69 10.26 0.03
CA ALA A 202 -26.14 9.23 0.91
C ALA A 202 -26.14 9.68 2.38
N LEU A 203 -25.72 10.92 2.68
CA LEU A 203 -25.79 11.48 4.03
C LEU A 203 -27.22 11.59 4.58
N ALA A 204 -28.19 11.85 3.71
CA ALA A 204 -29.60 11.92 4.07
C ALA A 204 -30.30 10.55 4.15
N HIS A 205 -29.59 9.45 3.83
CA HIS A 205 -30.18 8.12 3.80
C HIS A 205 -30.71 7.68 5.18
N PRO A 206 -31.89 7.01 5.25
CA PRO A 206 -32.51 6.62 6.53
C PRO A 206 -31.57 5.88 7.48
N TRP A 207 -30.71 4.99 6.94
CA TRP A 207 -29.70 4.28 7.72
C TRP A 207 -28.77 5.21 8.52
N LEU A 208 -28.28 6.28 7.88
CA LEU A 208 -27.41 7.27 8.54
C LEU A 208 -28.18 8.27 9.39
N GLN A 209 -29.50 8.29 9.35
CA GLN A 209 -30.33 9.14 10.19
C GLN A 209 -30.83 8.43 11.46
N LYS A 210 -30.54 7.13 11.63
CA LYS A 210 -30.90 6.40 12.85
C LYS A 210 -30.20 6.99 14.07
N THR A 211 -31.01 7.42 15.04
CA THR A 211 -30.57 7.84 16.38
C THR A 211 -30.63 6.69 17.38
N GLU A 212 -31.49 5.71 17.13
CA GLU A 212 -31.65 4.48 17.90
C GLU A 212 -31.48 3.30 16.95
N SER A 213 -30.42 2.51 17.18
CA SER A 213 -30.21 1.23 16.52
C SER A 213 -29.79 0.24 17.58
N ASP A 214 -30.11 -1.04 17.35
CA ASP A 214 -29.73 -2.12 18.24
C ASP A 214 -28.21 -2.08 18.46
N ARG A 215 -27.78 -2.12 19.73
CA ARG A 215 -26.35 -2.04 20.11
C ARG A 215 -25.69 -3.42 20.09
N LYS A 216 -26.20 -4.29 19.23
CA LYS A 216 -25.68 -5.64 19.09
C LYS A 216 -24.24 -5.59 18.61
N VAL A 217 -23.38 -6.32 19.31
CA VAL A 217 -21.97 -6.41 18.97
C VAL A 217 -21.82 -7.34 17.77
N LEU A 218 -21.25 -6.81 16.69
CA LEU A 218 -20.96 -7.53 15.46
C LEU A 218 -19.71 -8.40 15.64
N SER A 219 -19.67 -9.55 14.98
CA SER A 219 -18.49 -10.43 15.01
C SER A 219 -17.28 -9.76 14.38
N LYS A 220 -16.15 -9.79 15.08
CA LYS A 220 -14.86 -9.24 14.59
C LYS A 220 -13.99 -10.27 13.88
N GLU A 221 -14.34 -11.55 13.93
CA GLU A 221 -13.46 -12.64 13.49
C GLU A 221 -13.16 -12.56 11.99
N ARG A 222 -14.18 -12.29 11.18
CA ARG A 222 -14.06 -12.09 9.73
C ARG A 222 -13.18 -10.89 9.41
N MET A 223 -13.39 -9.77 10.10
CA MET A 223 -12.57 -8.57 9.96
C MET A 223 -11.09 -8.80 10.34
N ARG A 224 -10.82 -9.57 11.40
CA ARG A 224 -9.45 -9.98 11.77
C ARG A 224 -8.80 -10.80 10.66
N ARG A 225 -9.53 -11.76 10.09
CA ARG A 225 -9.06 -12.58 8.96
C ARG A 225 -8.79 -11.71 7.73
N PHE A 226 -9.67 -10.76 7.42
CA PHE A 226 -9.49 -9.81 6.32
C PHE A 226 -8.21 -8.98 6.49
N LEU A 227 -8.01 -8.36 7.66
CA LEU A 227 -6.82 -7.55 7.94
C LEU A 227 -5.52 -8.35 7.92
N ALA A 228 -5.53 -9.56 8.47
CA ALA A 228 -4.39 -10.45 8.41
C ALA A 228 -3.98 -10.72 6.96
N ARG A 229 -4.95 -11.04 6.09
CA ARG A 229 -4.72 -11.28 4.65
C ARG A 229 -4.18 -10.04 3.95
N GLN A 230 -4.74 -8.86 4.22
CA GLN A 230 -4.25 -7.60 3.68
C GLN A 230 -2.80 -7.31 4.07
N LYS A 231 -2.42 -7.52 5.35
CA LYS A 231 -1.03 -7.38 5.80
C LYS A 231 -0.10 -8.35 5.09
N TRP A 232 -0.54 -9.60 4.87
CA TRP A 232 0.21 -10.59 4.10
C TRP A 232 0.44 -10.14 2.65
N GLN A 233 -0.57 -9.60 1.97
CA GLN A 233 -0.42 -9.06 0.61
C GLN A 233 0.54 -7.87 0.56
N LYS A 234 0.44 -6.93 1.50
CA LYS A 234 1.36 -5.77 1.60
C LYS A 234 2.80 -6.24 1.79
N THR A 235 3.02 -7.21 2.69
CA THR A 235 4.34 -7.78 2.98
C THR A 235 4.89 -8.51 1.76
N GLY A 236 4.07 -9.32 1.09
CA GLY A 236 4.43 -10.01 -0.15
C GLY A 236 4.81 -9.04 -1.28
N ASN A 237 4.02 -7.98 -1.48
CA ASN A 237 4.31 -6.95 -2.48
C ASN A 237 5.56 -6.14 -2.16
N ALA A 238 5.81 -5.79 -0.90
CA ALA A 238 7.04 -5.12 -0.49
C ALA A 238 8.28 -5.98 -0.75
N VAL A 239 8.21 -7.29 -0.42
CA VAL A 239 9.27 -8.25 -0.73
C VAL A 239 9.51 -8.36 -2.25
N LEU A 240 8.44 -8.43 -3.05
CA LEU A 240 8.54 -8.45 -4.52
C LEU A 240 9.08 -7.12 -5.09
N ALA A 241 8.72 -5.98 -4.51
CA ALA A 241 9.18 -4.66 -4.93
C ALA A 241 10.67 -4.46 -4.63
N LEU A 242 11.15 -4.86 -3.44
CA LEU A 242 12.58 -4.90 -3.11
C LEU A 242 13.35 -5.78 -4.10
N ARG A 243 12.78 -6.93 -4.50
CA ARG A 243 13.36 -7.81 -5.52
C ARG A 243 13.41 -7.18 -6.92
N ARG A 244 12.43 -6.33 -7.27
CA ARG A 244 12.42 -5.58 -8.55
C ARG A 244 13.37 -4.38 -8.52
N MET A 245 13.46 -3.66 -7.40
CA MET A 245 14.38 -2.54 -7.24
C MET A 245 15.85 -2.99 -7.21
N SER A 246 16.15 -4.14 -6.59
CA SER A 246 17.48 -4.77 -6.69
C SER A 246 17.86 -5.06 -8.15
N ARG A 247 16.92 -5.49 -9.00
CA ARG A 247 17.16 -5.69 -10.45
C ARG A 247 17.32 -4.38 -11.23
N LEU A 248 16.71 -3.28 -10.79
CA LEU A 248 16.82 -1.96 -11.42
C LEU A 248 18.08 -1.21 -10.98
N ALA A 249 18.52 -1.38 -9.74
CA ALA A 249 19.79 -0.86 -9.25
C ALA A 249 20.97 -1.42 -10.06
N HIS A 250 20.91 -2.72 -10.43
CA HIS A 250 21.87 -3.33 -11.35
C HIS A 250 21.84 -2.79 -12.79
N LYS A 251 20.83 -1.99 -13.19
CA LYS A 251 20.77 -1.32 -14.50
C LYS A 251 21.20 0.15 -14.47
N LEU A 252 21.30 0.77 -13.30
CA LEU A 252 21.68 2.19 -13.15
C LEU A 252 23.20 2.38 -12.96
N ASP A 253 23.96 1.29 -12.79
CA ASP A 253 25.42 1.30 -12.73
C ASP A 253 26.10 1.09 -14.11
N ASP A 254 25.34 1.02 -15.21
CA ASP A 254 25.93 1.07 -16.55
C ASP A 254 26.33 2.52 -16.89
N PRO A 255 27.61 2.81 -17.19
CA PRO A 255 28.04 4.17 -17.48
C PRO A 255 27.40 4.67 -18.79
N VAL A 256 26.54 5.68 -18.67
CA VAL A 256 26.08 6.50 -19.79
C VAL A 256 27.30 7.12 -20.47
N THR A 257 27.53 6.73 -21.72
CA THR A 257 28.54 7.34 -22.57
C THR A 257 28.05 8.74 -22.96
N THR A 258 28.57 9.79 -22.32
CA THR A 258 28.47 11.16 -22.85
C THR A 258 29.72 11.47 -23.67
N PRO A 259 29.59 11.94 -24.93
CA PRO A 259 30.73 12.34 -25.74
C PRO A 259 31.14 13.77 -25.41
N SER A 260 32.43 14.01 -25.17
CA SER A 260 33.18 15.13 -25.76
C SER A 260 34.59 15.18 -25.17
N ALA A 261 35.58 14.95 -26.04
CA ALA A 261 36.96 15.32 -25.80
C ALA A 261 37.13 16.85 -25.77
N TRP A 262 37.91 17.34 -24.82
CA TRP A 262 38.84 18.45 -25.05
C TRP A 262 40.03 18.30 -24.09
N GLU A 263 41.22 18.44 -24.66
CA GLU A 263 42.53 18.15 -24.07
C GLU A 263 43.12 19.29 -23.22
N LYS A 264 44.24 18.92 -22.57
CA LYS A 264 45.31 19.69 -21.90
C LYS A 264 45.13 19.79 -20.38
N GLY A 265 46.07 19.39 -19.52
CA GLY A 265 47.46 18.95 -19.66
C GLY A 265 48.25 19.42 -18.43
N GLY A 266 49.11 18.57 -17.85
CA GLY A 266 50.27 19.02 -17.05
C GLY A 266 50.33 18.67 -15.54
N ASN A 267 51.21 17.71 -15.23
CA ASN A 267 52.19 17.58 -14.12
C ASN A 267 51.82 17.73 -12.63
N GLY A 268 52.21 16.71 -11.85
CA GLY A 268 52.72 16.86 -10.48
C GLY A 268 52.45 15.65 -9.54
N PRO A 269 53.47 15.01 -8.93
CA PRO A 269 53.29 13.83 -8.06
C PRO A 269 53.25 14.18 -6.55
N GLY A 270 52.56 13.39 -5.72
CA GLY A 270 52.65 13.52 -4.27
C GLY A 270 51.73 12.59 -3.45
N ASN A 271 52.37 11.67 -2.72
CA ASN A 271 52.00 10.90 -1.52
C ASN A 271 50.62 11.10 -0.85
N GLY A 272 49.97 9.97 -0.47
CA GLY A 272 48.81 9.93 0.44
C GLY A 272 49.20 10.02 1.94
N PRO A 273 48.39 9.52 2.90
CA PRO A 273 46.94 9.29 2.93
C PRO A 273 46.23 9.99 4.13
N ALA A 274 44.90 9.80 4.23
CA ALA A 274 44.01 9.94 5.41
C ALA A 274 43.51 11.34 5.84
N CYS A 275 42.19 11.55 5.68
CA CYS A 275 41.37 12.34 6.62
C CYS A 275 39.99 11.66 6.78
N GLN A 276 39.76 11.05 7.96
CA GLN A 276 38.44 10.94 8.57
C GLN A 276 37.97 12.33 8.99
N ASN A 277 36.68 12.63 8.84
CA ASN A 277 35.87 13.42 9.79
C ASN A 277 34.42 13.48 9.31
N VAL A 278 33.53 12.70 9.96
CA VAL A 278 32.10 13.00 10.03
C VAL A 278 31.76 13.13 11.51
N LEU A 279 31.38 14.34 11.91
CA LEU A 279 30.88 14.65 13.25
C LEU A 279 29.41 14.22 13.34
N THR A 280 29.05 13.39 14.32
CA THR A 280 27.67 13.15 14.74
C THR A 280 27.44 13.78 16.13
N PRO A 281 26.29 14.45 16.37
CA PRO A 281 25.93 14.92 17.70
C PRO A 281 25.43 13.76 18.59
N PRO A 282 25.55 13.87 19.93
CA PRO A 282 25.17 12.79 20.86
C PRO A 282 23.64 12.65 21.03
N PRO A 283 23.14 11.45 21.37
CA PRO A 283 21.71 11.22 21.59
C PRO A 283 21.25 11.71 22.99
N PRO A 284 19.98 12.13 23.16
CA PRO A 284 19.39 12.41 24.47
C PRO A 284 19.05 11.12 25.25
N PRO A 285 18.88 11.19 26.59
CA PRO A 285 18.70 10.01 27.43
C PRO A 285 17.30 9.36 27.32
N ASN A 286 17.26 8.04 27.43
CA ASN A 286 16.08 7.17 27.26
C ASN A 286 15.00 7.36 28.35
N PRO A 287 13.69 7.33 28.01
CA PRO A 287 12.61 7.08 28.97
C PRO A 287 12.45 5.56 29.28
N PRO A 288 11.83 5.18 30.41
CA PRO A 288 11.73 3.79 30.85
C PRO A 288 10.73 2.97 30.00
N PRO A 289 10.87 1.63 29.95
CA PRO A 289 10.03 0.77 29.11
C PRO A 289 8.63 0.50 29.72
N PRO A 290 7.57 0.39 28.90
CA PRO A 290 6.27 -0.16 29.32
C PRO A 290 6.27 -1.71 29.34
N PRO A 291 5.32 -2.35 30.06
CA PRO A 291 5.39 -3.78 30.36
C PRO A 291 5.04 -4.69 29.17
N THR A 292 5.73 -5.81 29.11
CA THR A 292 5.57 -6.93 28.17
C THR A 292 4.31 -7.76 28.47
N HIS A 293 3.60 -8.20 27.42
CA HIS A 293 3.25 -9.60 27.12
C HIS A 293 1.99 -9.72 26.23
N THR A 294 2.20 -10.01 24.95
CA THR A 294 1.34 -10.87 24.10
C THR A 294 2.20 -11.31 22.90
N ARG A 295 2.99 -12.38 23.10
CA ARG A 295 3.90 -12.88 22.06
C ARG A 295 3.16 -13.96 21.25
N PHE A 296 2.68 -13.59 20.06
CA PHE A 296 2.38 -14.58 19.02
C PHE A 296 3.69 -15.28 18.61
N PRO A 297 3.67 -16.59 18.26
CA PRO A 297 4.89 -17.33 17.95
C PRO A 297 5.60 -16.68 16.76
N HIS A 298 6.83 -16.23 16.97
CA HIS A 298 7.66 -15.68 15.90
C HIS A 298 8.09 -16.85 15.01
N PRO A 299 7.89 -16.77 13.68
CA PRO A 299 8.33 -17.84 12.79
C PRO A 299 9.86 -17.98 12.85
N GLU A 300 10.33 -19.21 12.82
CA GLU A 300 11.75 -19.52 12.73
C GLU A 300 12.21 -19.29 11.28
N VAL A 301 13.17 -18.39 11.08
CA VAL A 301 13.67 -18.02 9.75
C VAL A 301 15.00 -18.71 9.48
N THR A 302 15.05 -19.48 8.39
CA THR A 302 16.23 -20.19 7.89
C THR A 302 16.59 -19.70 6.50
N TRP A 303 17.88 -19.57 6.22
CA TRP A 303 18.37 -19.22 4.88
C TRP A 303 19.06 -20.44 4.25
N LEU A 304 18.77 -20.71 2.98
CA LEU A 304 19.36 -21.79 2.21
C LEU A 304 20.08 -21.23 0.97
N ARG A 305 21.17 -21.88 0.56
CA ARG A 305 21.85 -21.69 -0.72
C ARG A 305 21.94 -23.03 -1.43
N ASN A 306 21.29 -23.14 -2.59
CA ASN A 306 21.15 -24.39 -3.35
C ASN A 306 20.62 -25.52 -2.46
N ASP A 307 19.54 -25.23 -1.72
CA ASP A 307 18.88 -26.13 -0.76
C ASP A 307 19.72 -26.55 0.47
N VAL A 308 20.88 -25.94 0.68
CA VAL A 308 21.73 -26.18 1.87
C VAL A 308 21.64 -24.98 2.82
N PRO A 309 21.34 -25.17 4.12
CA PRO A 309 21.33 -24.07 5.09
C PRO A 309 22.65 -23.31 5.12
N VAL A 310 22.59 -21.99 5.04
CA VAL A 310 23.78 -21.13 5.11
C VAL A 310 24.11 -20.81 6.56
N GLN A 311 25.41 -20.79 6.88
CA GLN A 311 25.92 -20.41 8.19
C GLN A 311 26.57 -19.04 8.10
N GLU A 312 26.43 -18.24 9.17
CA GLU A 312 27.11 -16.95 9.27
C GLU A 312 28.62 -17.11 9.26
N CYS A 313 29.30 -16.25 8.53
CA CYS A 313 30.76 -16.19 8.47
C CYS A 313 31.22 -14.74 8.25
N SER A 314 32.52 -14.52 8.10
CA SER A 314 33.06 -13.17 7.85
C SER A 314 32.55 -12.51 6.56
N GLN A 315 32.04 -13.30 5.61
CA GLN A 315 31.52 -12.85 4.32
C GLN A 315 29.99 -12.95 4.20
N LEU A 316 29.30 -13.56 5.16
CA LEU A 316 27.85 -13.77 5.13
C LEU A 316 27.26 -13.49 6.50
N ARG A 317 26.36 -12.51 6.58
CA ARG A 317 25.70 -12.10 7.83
C ARG A 317 24.19 -12.13 7.67
N ILE A 318 23.49 -12.61 8.69
CA ILE A 318 22.04 -12.66 8.78
C ILE A 318 21.60 -11.67 9.87
N ASP A 319 20.69 -10.76 9.56
CA ASP A 319 20.13 -9.80 10.52
C ASP A 319 18.62 -9.95 10.57
N CYS A 320 18.08 -10.30 11.73
CA CYS A 320 16.65 -10.44 11.98
C CYS A 320 16.21 -9.46 13.08
N LYS A 321 15.33 -8.54 12.71
CA LYS A 321 14.85 -7.46 13.59
C LYS A 321 13.56 -7.87 14.29
N GLU A 322 13.28 -7.23 15.43
CA GLU A 322 12.07 -7.46 16.24
C GLU A 322 10.76 -7.16 15.49
N ASN A 323 10.82 -6.36 14.41
CA ASN A 323 9.67 -6.08 13.54
C ASN A 323 9.42 -7.17 12.47
N GLY A 324 10.12 -8.31 12.54
CA GLY A 324 9.96 -9.44 11.61
C GLY A 324 10.76 -9.31 10.31
N SER A 325 11.57 -8.26 10.14
CA SER A 325 12.44 -8.11 8.99
C SER A 325 13.71 -8.96 9.14
N CYS A 326 13.90 -9.97 8.29
CA CYS A 326 15.14 -10.74 8.18
C CYS A 326 15.86 -10.46 6.86
N SER A 327 17.18 -10.28 6.91
CA SER A 327 18.02 -9.99 5.74
C SER A 327 19.31 -10.80 5.75
N LEU A 328 19.79 -11.18 4.57
CA LEU A 328 21.08 -11.85 4.36
C LEU A 328 21.99 -10.92 3.56
N THR A 329 23.18 -10.65 4.09
CA THR A 329 24.17 -9.74 3.50
C THR A 329 25.43 -10.52 3.15
N LEU A 330 25.89 -10.40 1.91
CA LEU A 330 27.16 -10.97 1.43
C LEU A 330 28.20 -9.85 1.26
N ALA A 331 29.39 -10.03 1.83
CA ALA A 331 30.50 -9.09 1.74
C ALA A 331 31.66 -9.69 0.92
N GLY A 332 32.15 -8.95 -0.06
CA GLY A 332 33.25 -9.38 -0.93
C GLY A 332 32.84 -10.52 -1.89
N LEU A 333 31.85 -10.25 -2.74
CA LEU A 333 31.27 -11.22 -3.68
C LEU A 333 32.34 -11.87 -4.58
N SER A 334 32.26 -13.18 -4.68
CA SER A 334 33.04 -14.03 -5.58
C SER A 334 32.13 -14.83 -6.50
N VAL A 335 32.69 -15.40 -7.58
CA VAL A 335 31.92 -16.26 -8.50
C VAL A 335 31.29 -17.46 -7.77
N GLU A 336 31.93 -17.90 -6.69
CA GLU A 336 31.49 -19.02 -5.83
C GLU A 336 30.23 -18.70 -5.02
N ASP A 337 29.86 -17.41 -4.93
CA ASP A 337 28.61 -16.96 -4.31
C ASP A 337 27.42 -17.02 -5.29
N THR A 338 27.64 -17.41 -6.55
CA THR A 338 26.56 -17.70 -7.49
C THR A 338 25.72 -18.87 -7.00
N GLY A 339 24.41 -18.66 -6.86
CA GLY A 339 23.52 -19.69 -6.33
C GLY A 339 22.07 -19.25 -6.23
N HIS A 340 21.21 -20.20 -5.90
CA HIS A 340 19.81 -19.97 -5.56
C HIS A 340 19.68 -19.84 -4.05
N TYR A 341 19.29 -18.66 -3.58
CA TYR A 341 19.12 -18.34 -2.18
C TYR A 341 17.64 -18.36 -1.82
N VAL A 342 17.30 -19.04 -0.72
CA VAL A 342 15.93 -19.18 -0.20
C VAL A 342 15.91 -18.68 1.24
N CYS A 343 14.97 -17.81 1.57
CA CYS A 343 14.61 -17.48 2.95
C CYS A 343 13.31 -18.23 3.26
N ARG A 344 13.31 -19.02 4.32
CA ARG A 344 12.24 -19.92 4.71
C ARG A 344 11.83 -19.63 6.14
N ALA A 345 10.56 -19.31 6.33
CA ALA A 345 9.96 -18.99 7.62
C ALA A 345 8.99 -20.13 8.01
N THR A 346 9.23 -20.77 9.15
CA THR A 346 8.45 -21.91 9.62
C THR A 346 7.77 -21.58 10.95
N SER A 347 6.50 -21.95 11.08
CA SER A 347 5.71 -21.82 12.30
C SER A 347 4.88 -23.08 12.55
N ALA A 348 4.19 -23.15 13.70
CA ALA A 348 3.26 -24.24 14.00
C ALA A 348 2.10 -24.36 12.99
N GLU A 349 1.77 -23.26 12.30
CA GLU A 349 0.66 -23.16 11.35
C GLU A 349 1.08 -23.39 9.88
N GLY A 350 2.37 -23.54 9.60
CA GLY A 350 2.88 -23.78 8.24
C GLY A 350 4.21 -23.11 7.93
N GLU A 351 4.62 -23.24 6.67
CA GLU A 351 5.90 -22.78 6.13
C GLU A 351 5.67 -21.82 4.95
N ALA A 352 6.48 -20.77 4.88
CA ALA A 352 6.52 -19.84 3.76
C ALA A 352 7.96 -19.61 3.31
N GLU A 353 8.20 -19.56 2.00
CA GLU A 353 9.53 -19.30 1.44
C GLU A 353 9.54 -18.20 0.39
N CYS A 354 10.64 -17.45 0.34
CA CYS A 354 10.95 -16.54 -0.76
C CYS A 354 12.35 -16.85 -1.29
N SER A 355 12.57 -16.72 -2.59
CA SER A 355 13.86 -17.08 -3.18
C SER A 355 14.35 -16.08 -4.22
N ALA A 356 15.67 -16.00 -4.39
CA ALA A 356 16.35 -15.18 -5.38
C ALA A 356 17.56 -15.93 -5.94
N ARG A 357 17.89 -15.71 -7.21
CA ARG A 357 19.10 -16.26 -7.83
C ARG A 357 20.14 -15.15 -7.91
N LEU A 358 21.31 -15.38 -7.31
CA LEU A 358 22.48 -14.52 -7.41
C LEU A 358 23.40 -15.09 -8.49
N THR A 359 23.89 -14.23 -9.38
CA THR A 359 24.88 -14.60 -10.40
C THR A 359 26.00 -13.59 -10.36
N VAL A 360 27.21 -14.04 -10.03
CA VAL A 360 28.42 -13.21 -9.95
C VAL A 360 29.31 -13.58 -11.13
N LEU A 361 29.52 -12.64 -12.04
CA LEU A 361 30.32 -12.83 -13.25
C LEU A 361 31.76 -12.35 -13.05
N ARG A 362 32.74 -13.01 -13.70
CA ARG A 362 34.09 -12.46 -13.81
C ARG A 362 34.07 -11.33 -14.84
N GLY A 363 34.79 -10.25 -14.58
CA GLY A 363 34.85 -9.08 -15.47
C GLY A 363 35.34 -9.34 -16.91
N SER A 364 35.78 -10.57 -17.23
CA SER A 364 36.21 -10.99 -18.57
C SER A 364 35.08 -11.52 -19.48
N ASP A 365 33.88 -11.81 -18.97
CA ASP A 365 32.83 -12.53 -19.72
C ASP A 365 31.75 -11.62 -20.33
N MET A 366 31.96 -10.30 -20.34
CA MET A 366 31.00 -9.33 -20.89
C MET A 366 31.28 -9.08 -22.39
N GLN A 367 30.90 -10.02 -23.26
CA GLN A 367 30.85 -9.80 -24.72
C GLN A 367 29.50 -9.20 -25.13
N THR A 368 29.53 -8.03 -25.76
CA THR A 368 28.36 -7.34 -26.33
C THR A 368 27.90 -8.02 -27.64
N PRO A 369 26.59 -8.08 -27.94
CA PRO A 369 26.10 -8.63 -29.21
C PRO A 369 26.30 -7.62 -30.35
N ASN A 370 26.96 -8.03 -31.43
CA ASN A 370 27.10 -7.22 -32.65
C ASN A 370 25.75 -7.01 -33.34
N ALA A 371 25.48 -5.74 -33.70
CA ALA A 371 24.34 -5.32 -34.50
C ALA A 371 24.46 -5.82 -35.95
N GLU A 372 23.33 -6.20 -36.52
CA GLU A 372 23.14 -6.65 -37.89
C GLU A 372 23.53 -5.56 -38.91
N GLU A 373 24.38 -5.91 -39.88
CA GLU A 373 24.62 -5.11 -41.09
C GLU A 373 23.44 -5.28 -42.07
N GLY A 374 22.80 -4.17 -42.43
CA GLY A 374 21.83 -4.10 -43.53
C GLY A 374 22.51 -4.14 -44.92
N PRO A 375 21.75 -4.43 -45.99
CA PRO A 375 22.30 -4.81 -47.29
C PRO A 375 22.85 -3.58 -48.05
N GLY A 376 24.14 -3.63 -48.38
CA GLY A 376 24.81 -2.67 -49.24
C GLY A 376 24.38 -2.81 -50.70
N THR A 377 24.05 -1.67 -51.29
CA THR A 377 23.62 -1.49 -52.68
C THR A 377 24.75 -1.69 -53.69
N ASP A 378 24.41 -2.39 -54.77
CA ASP A 378 25.19 -2.66 -55.98
C ASP A 378 25.58 -1.39 -56.78
N ARG A 379 26.79 -1.45 -57.38
CA ARG A 379 27.20 -1.03 -58.75
C ARG A 379 28.54 -0.28 -58.79
N PRO A 380 29.26 -0.32 -59.94
CA PRO A 380 29.52 -1.45 -60.83
C PRO A 380 31.00 -1.87 -60.86
#